data_AF-A0ABC8V4Y8-F1
#
_entry.id   AF-A0ABC8V4Y8-F1
#
_cell.length_a   1.000
_cell.length_b   1.000
_cell.length_c   1.000
_cell.angle_alpha   90.00
_cell.angle_beta   90.00
_cell.angle_gamma   90.00
#
_symmetry.space_group_name_H-M   'P 1'
#
loop_
_entity.id
_entity.type
_entity.pdbx_description
1 polymer ?
#
loop_
_entity_poly.entity_id
_entity_poly.type
_entity_poly.pdbx_seq_one_letter_code
_entity_poly.pdbx_strand_id
1 'polypeptide(L)' 'MGLDLVKGTVPNNLEAGVFEPAMSKVKILQFATEAAITILRIDDMVRLVKDESQSEVD' A
#
# COMPACT_ATOMS: atom_id res chain seq x y z
N MET A 1 -1.60 -4.90 -22.40
CA MET A 1 -3.07 -4.76 -22.31
C MET A 1 -3.39 -3.94 -21.08
N GLY A 2 -4.31 -2.99 -21.18
CA GLY A 2 -4.83 -2.28 -20.01
C GLY A 2 -6.35 -2.29 -19.97
N LEU A 3 -6.96 -1.28 -19.37
CA LEU A 3 -8.40 -1.19 -19.16
C LEU A 3 -8.89 0.22 -19.51
N ASP A 4 -9.82 0.31 -20.46
CA ASP A 4 -10.55 1.55 -20.76
C ASP A 4 -11.73 1.65 -19.78
N LEU A 5 -11.72 2.67 -18.91
CA LEU A 5 -12.74 2.86 -17.88
C LEU A 5 -14.06 3.43 -18.41
N VAL A 6 -14.09 3.96 -19.63
CA VAL A 6 -15.31 4.50 -20.26
C VAL A 6 -16.01 3.42 -21.07
N LYS A 7 -15.24 2.67 -21.88
CA LYS A 7 -15.80 1.64 -22.77
C LYS A 7 -15.82 0.25 -22.16
N GLY A 8 -15.10 0.03 -21.06
CA GLY A 8 -14.98 -1.28 -20.40
C GLY A 8 -14.21 -2.31 -21.24
N THR A 9 -13.40 -1.88 -22.20
CA THR A 9 -12.62 -2.78 -23.08
C THR A 9 -11.18 -2.92 -22.59
N VAL A 10 -10.45 -3.87 -23.19
CA VAL A 10 -9.04 -4.14 -22.89
C VAL A 10 -8.17 -3.60 -24.04
N PRO A 11 -7.81 -2.29 -24.04
CA PRO A 11 -7.02 -1.70 -25.12
C PRO A 11 -5.52 -2.00 -24.99
N ASN A 12 -4.78 -1.66 -26.06
CA ASN A 12 -3.33 -1.51 -26.02
C ASN A 12 -2.96 -0.14 -25.42
N ASN A 13 -2.41 -0.12 -24.21
CA ASN A 13 -2.02 1.12 -23.51
C ASN A 13 -0.96 1.93 -24.26
N LEU A 14 -0.08 1.29 -25.03
CA LEU A 14 0.94 1.98 -25.80
C LEU A 14 0.31 2.84 -26.90
N GLU A 15 -0.63 2.27 -27.65
CA GLU A 15 -1.37 2.96 -28.71
C GLU A 15 -2.34 4.00 -28.13
N ALA A 16 -2.91 3.75 -26.95
CA ALA A 16 -3.76 4.68 -26.23
C ALA A 16 -2.99 5.84 -25.56
N GLY A 17 -1.66 5.84 -25.63
CA GLY A 17 -0.81 6.89 -25.04
C GLY A 17 -0.73 6.85 -23.51
N VAL A 18 -1.08 5.72 -22.88
CA VAL A 18 -1.07 5.54 -21.43
C VAL A 18 0.25 4.90 -21.01
N PHE A 19 1.13 5.72 -20.42
CA PHE A 19 2.47 5.31 -20.03
C PHE A 19 2.68 5.44 -18.52
N GLU A 20 3.57 4.61 -18.01
CA GLU A 20 4.03 4.66 -16.63
C GLU A 20 5.52 4.33 -16.55
N PRO A 21 6.31 5.01 -15.72
CA PRO A 21 7.74 4.77 -15.63
C PRO A 21 8.06 3.38 -15.07
N ALA A 22 8.93 2.64 -15.77
CA ALA A 22 9.37 1.31 -15.31
C ALA A 22 10.02 1.36 -13.92
N MET A 23 10.81 2.41 -13.64
CA MET A 23 11.44 2.62 -12.33
C MET A 23 10.42 2.74 -11.20
N SER A 24 9.29 3.40 -11.44
CA SER A 24 8.23 3.54 -10.44
C SER A 24 7.59 2.18 -10.13
N LYS A 25 7.32 1.36 -11.15
CA LYS A 25 6.78 -0.01 -10.96
C LYS A 25 7.68 -0.87 -10.09
N VAL A 26 8.98 -0.88 -10.39
CA VAL A 26 9.95 -1.69 -9.66
C VAL A 26 9.99 -1.27 -8.19
N LYS A 27 10.04 0.04 -7.91
CA LYS A 27 10.06 0.57 -6.54
C LYS A 27 8.78 0.23 -5.78
N ILE A 28 7.61 0.36 -6.41
CA ILE A 28 6.32 0.02 -5.80
C ILE A 28 6.30 -1.44 -5.36
N LEU A 29 6.73 -2.36 -6.23
CA LEU A 29 6.77 -3.79 -5.91
C LEU A 29 7.75 -4.10 -4.78
N GLN A 30 8.94 -3.49 -4.79
CA GLN A 30 9.94 -3.66 -3.73
C GLN A 30 9.41 -3.19 -2.37
N PHE A 31 8.88 -1.96 -2.30
CA PHE A 31 8.35 -1.43 -1.05
C PHE A 31 7.15 -2.21 -0.53
N ALA A 32 6.21 -2.59 -1.42
CA ALA A 32 5.06 -3.39 -1.02
C ALA A 32 5.48 -4.76 -0.48
N THR A 33 6.49 -5.39 -1.11
CA THR A 33 6.98 -6.71 -0.68
C THR A 33 7.64 -6.64 0.70
N GLU A 34 8.54 -5.68 0.92
CA GLU A 34 9.19 -5.50 2.23
C GLU A 34 8.16 -5.23 3.33
N ALA A 35 7.23 -4.29 3.09
CA ALA A 35 6.19 -3.95 4.05
C ALA A 35 5.26 -5.13 4.35
N ALA A 36 4.83 -5.87 3.31
CA ALA A 36 3.97 -7.04 3.49
C ALA A 36 4.66 -8.13 4.29
N ILE A 37 5.93 -8.42 4.00
CA ILE A 37 6.74 -9.39 4.76
C ILE A 37 6.87 -8.94 6.21
N THR A 38 7.15 -7.66 6.47
CA THR A 38 7.23 -7.12 7.83
C THR A 38 5.92 -7.30 8.58
N ILE A 39 4.78 -6.95 7.97
CA ILE A 39 3.45 -7.08 8.59
C ILE A 39 3.14 -8.55 8.89
N LEU A 40 3.40 -9.47 7.95
CA LEU A 40 3.14 -10.90 8.11
C LEU A 40 4.02 -11.57 9.18
N ARG A 41 5.16 -10.97 9.53
CA ARG A 41 6.06 -11.46 10.59
C ARG A 41 5.65 -11.01 11.99
N ILE A 42 4.70 -10.09 12.12
CA ILE A 42 4.20 -9.66 13.44
C ILE A 42 3.35 -10.80 14.00
N ASP A 43 3.77 -11.33 15.15
CA ASP A 43 3.08 -12.40 15.87
C ASP A 43 2.21 -11.89 17.03
N ASP A 44 2.54 -10.72 17.61
CA ASP A 44 1.79 -10.13 18.72
C ASP A 44 1.54 -8.61 18.55
N MET A 45 0.42 -8.13 19.10
CA MET A 45 0.00 -6.73 19.09
C MET A 45 -0.51 -6.32 20.47
N VAL A 46 0.33 -5.60 21.22
CA VAL A 46 -0.06 -5.04 22.52
C VAL A 46 -0.75 -3.68 22.33
N ARG A 47 -1.92 -3.51 22.96
CA ARG A 47 -2.64 -2.23 23.03
C ARG A 47 -2.65 -1.76 24.48
N LEU A 48 -2.02 -0.61 24.74
CA LEU A 48 -2.09 0.04 26.05
C LEU A 48 -3.32 0.95 26.10
N VAL A 49 -4.20 0.70 27.05
CA VAL A 49 -5.27 1.64 27.40
C VAL A 49 -4.71 2.54 28.49
N LYS A 50 -4.79 3.86 28.32
CA LYS A 50 -4.34 4.81 29.34
C LYS A 50 -5.27 4.69 30.53
N ASP A 51 -4.72 4.38 31.70
CA ASP A 51 -5.46 4.39 32.96
C ASP A 51 -5.68 5.85 33.39
N GLU A 52 -6.93 6.26 33.57
CA GLU A 52 -7.31 7.64 33.95
C GLU A 52 -6.92 7.98 35.41
N SER A 53 -6.34 7.03 36.14
CA SER A 53 -6.02 7.14 37.57
C SER A 53 -4.65 7.75 37.91
N GLN A 54 -3.83 8.15 36.91
CA GLN A 54 -2.47 8.72 37.15
C GLN A 54 -2.34 10.23 36.86
N SER A 55 -3.45 10.99 36.81
CA SER A 55 -3.43 12.44 36.65
C SER A 55 -3.94 13.20 37.87
N GLU A 56 -3.58 12.79 39.10
CA GLU A 56 -3.76 13.62 40.31
C GLU A 56 -2.62 13.34 41.32
N VAL A 57 -1.40 13.76 40.99
CA VAL A 57 -0.40 14.17 41.99
C VAL A 57 0.38 15.34 41.38
N ASP A 58 -0.22 16.53 41.41
CA ASP A 58 0.47 17.83 41.43
C ASP A 58 0.11 18.52 42.76
#